data_AF-A0A224Y6G9-F1
#
_entry.id   AF-A0A224Y6G9-F1
#
_cell.length_a   1.000
_cell.length_b   1.000
_cell.length_c   1.000
_cell.angle_alpha   90.00
_cell.angle_beta   90.00
_cell.angle_gamma   90.00
#
_symmetry.space_group_name_H-M   'P 1'
#
loop_
_entity.id
_entity.type
_entity.pdbx_description
1 polymer ?
#
loop_
_entity_poly.entity_id
_entity_poly.type
_entity_poly.pdbx_seq_one_letter_code
_entity_poly.pdbx_strand_id
1 'polypeptide(L)' 'MKTIFGVTFFGILTFAFADYATDLKECRHPRPMSNFNSESFLTGTWYVTHALLGSNSTVCRRYKTSLAGD' A
#
# COMPACT_ATOMS: atom_id res chain seq x y z
N MET A 1 -13.31 38.65 -3.83
CA MET A 1 -11.89 38.40 -3.46
C MET A 1 -11.76 37.59 -2.18
N LYS A 2 -12.43 37.96 -1.07
CA LYS A 2 -12.34 37.25 0.23
C LYS A 2 -12.74 35.77 0.20
N THR A 3 -13.73 35.41 -0.63
CA THR A 3 -14.22 34.02 -0.78
C THR A 3 -13.23 33.11 -1.51
N ILE A 4 -12.43 33.66 -2.44
CA ILE A 4 -11.46 32.89 -3.23
C ILE A 4 -10.32 32.42 -2.32
N PHE A 5 -9.79 33.31 -1.47
CA PHE A 5 -8.77 32.96 -0.49
C PHE A 5 -9.25 31.90 0.51
N GLY A 6 -10.52 31.96 0.93
CA GLY A 6 -11.12 30.93 1.78
C GLY A 6 -11.11 29.56 1.11
N VAL A 7 -11.62 29.47 -0.12
CA VAL A 7 -11.72 28.19 -0.86
C VAL A 7 -10.34 27.57 -1.10
N THR A 8 -9.34 28.38 -1.47
CA THR A 8 -7.97 27.87 -1.67
C THR A 8 -7.35 27.35 -0.37
N PHE A 9 -7.55 28.05 0.75
CA PHE A 9 -7.02 27.62 2.04
C PHE A 9 -7.67 26.32 2.51
N PHE A 10 -9.00 26.21 2.42
CA PHE A 10 -9.70 24.97 2.76
C PHE A 10 -9.29 23.81 1.86
N GLY A 11 -9.07 24.04 0.57
CA GLY A 11 -8.57 23.00 -0.35
C GLY A 11 -7.18 22.48 0.01
N ILE A 12 -6.24 23.34 0.37
CA ILE A 12 -4.88 22.91 0.78
C ILE A 12 -4.95 22.15 2.12
N LEU A 13 -5.78 22.64 3.06
CA LEU A 13 -5.94 22.03 4.38
C LEU A 13 -6.52 20.61 4.28
N THR A 14 -7.55 20.41 3.46
CA THR A 14 -8.17 19.09 3.30
C THR A 14 -7.23 18.07 2.64
N PHE A 15 -6.38 18.49 1.72
CA PHE A 15 -5.35 17.61 1.13
C PHE A 15 -4.23 17.28 2.13
N ALA A 16 -3.81 18.23 2.96
CA ALA A 16 -2.75 18.01 3.96
C ALA A 16 -3.18 17.03 5.06
N PHE A 17 -4.47 17.01 5.40
CA PHE A 17 -5.06 16.09 6.39
C PHE A 17 -5.89 14.98 5.72
N ALA A 18 -5.64 14.68 4.46
CA ALA A 18 -6.23 13.51 3.85
C ALA A 18 -5.67 12.28 4.59
N ASP A 19 -6.49 11.69 5.46
CA ASP A 19 -6.22 10.41 6.10
C ASP A 19 -6.18 9.33 5.01
N TYR A 20 -5.01 9.15 4.40
CA TYR A 20 -4.68 7.90 3.74
C TYR A 20 -4.82 6.83 4.81
N ALA A 21 -5.65 5.81 4.59
CA ALA A 21 -5.98 4.80 5.60
C ALA A 21 -4.73 4.18 6.24
N THR A 22 -4.26 4.84 7.30
CA THR A 22 -3.15 4.48 8.18
C THR A 22 -3.61 3.51 9.25
N ASP A 23 -4.93 3.33 9.36
CA ASP A 23 -5.61 2.62 10.44
C ASP A 23 -5.90 1.15 10.08
N LEU A 24 -4.96 0.46 9.43
CA LEU A 24 -4.93 -1.00 9.49
C LEU A 24 -4.51 -1.41 10.91
N LYS A 25 -5.48 -1.39 11.85
CA LYS A 25 -5.27 -1.87 13.23
C LYS A 25 -4.93 -3.35 13.25
N GLU A 26 -5.42 -4.10 12.27
CA GLU A 26 -5.18 -5.52 12.10
C GLU A 26 -5.05 -5.89 10.62
N CYS A 27 -4.26 -6.93 10.34
CA CYS A 27 -4.17 -7.50 9.01
C CYS A 27 -5.49 -8.18 8.64
N ARG A 28 -6.06 -7.82 7.48
CA ARG A 28 -7.16 -8.61 6.91
C ARG A 28 -6.61 -9.95 6.44
N HIS A 29 -7.28 -11.04 6.81
CA HIS A 29 -6.97 -12.40 6.38
C HIS A 29 -8.01 -12.88 5.34
N PRO A 30 -7.90 -12.46 4.07
CA PRO A 30 -8.78 -12.98 3.02
C PRO A 30 -8.55 -14.49 2.82
N ARG A 31 -9.54 -15.17 2.22
CA ARG A 31 -9.36 -16.58 1.85
C ARG A 31 -8.20 -16.70 0.85
N PRO A 32 -7.24 -17.61 1.08
CA PRO A 32 -6.18 -17.88 0.14
C PRO A 32 -6.71 -18.33 -1.23
N MET A 33 -5.93 -18.09 -2.28
CA MET A 33 -6.23 -18.57 -3.62
C MET A 33 -6.28 -20.11 -3.62
N SER A 34 -7.33 -20.69 -4.18
CA SER A 34 -7.42 -22.15 -4.35
C SER A 34 -6.36 -22.64 -5.35
N ASN A 35 -5.77 -23.80 -5.07
CA ASN A 35 -4.71 -24.40 -5.90
C ASN A 35 -3.49 -23.49 -6.14
N PHE A 36 -3.12 -22.69 -5.14
CA PHE A 36 -1.93 -21.85 -5.20
C PHE A 36 -0.65 -22.70 -5.38
N ASN A 37 0.09 -22.44 -6.45
CA ASN A 37 1.37 -23.10 -6.72
C ASN A 37 2.50 -22.37 -5.98
N SER A 38 2.78 -22.80 -4.75
CA SER A 38 3.81 -22.21 -3.89
C SER A 38 5.21 -22.33 -4.47
N GLU A 39 5.55 -23.45 -5.12
CA GLU A 39 6.87 -23.68 -5.72
C GLU A 39 7.19 -22.65 -6.80
N SER A 40 6.24 -22.40 -7.69
CA SER A 40 6.37 -21.38 -8.74
C SER A 40 6.52 -19.97 -8.17
N PHE A 41 5.76 -19.64 -7.12
CA PHE A 41 5.78 -18.32 -6.51
C PHE A 41 7.06 -18.07 -5.71
N LEU A 42 7.51 -19.05 -4.93
CA LEU A 42 8.61 -18.92 -3.98
C LEU A 42 10.01 -19.02 -4.62
N THR A 43 10.10 -19.43 -5.89
CA THR A 43 11.37 -19.44 -6.64
C THR A 43 11.64 -18.12 -7.37
N GLY A 44 10.63 -17.26 -7.52
CA GLY A 44 10.71 -16.00 -8.27
C GLY A 44 11.32 -14.82 -7.52
N THR A 45 11.55 -13.73 -8.27
CA THR A 45 11.82 -12.40 -7.71
C THR A 45 10.64 -11.48 -7.99
N TRP A 46 10.12 -10.82 -6.96
CA TRP A 46 8.92 -10.01 -7.05
C TRP A 46 9.17 -8.55 -6.71
N TYR A 47 8.50 -7.67 -7.45
CA TYR A 47 8.53 -6.22 -7.26
C TYR A 47 7.12 -5.72 -7.03
N VAL A 48 6.90 -4.99 -5.94
CA VAL A 48 5.62 -4.35 -5.66
C VAL A 48 5.55 -3.06 -6.47
N THR A 49 4.63 -3.00 -7.44
CA THR A 49 4.46 -1.82 -8.30
C THR A 49 3.43 -0.84 -7.75
N HIS A 50 2.36 -1.35 -7.13
CA HIS A 50 1.26 -0.56 -6.57
C HIS A 50 0.77 -1.22 -5.28
N ALA A 51 0.34 -0.41 -4.32
CA ALA A 51 -0.30 -0.87 -3.09
C ALA A 51 -1.45 0.06 -2.73
N LEU A 52 -2.62 -0.51 -2.43
CA LEU A 52 -3.81 0.26 -2.03
C LEU A 52 -3.58 0.99 -0.69
N LEU A 53 -2.93 0.30 0.25
CA LEU A 53 -2.57 0.79 1.58
C LEU A 53 -1.05 0.70 1.75
N GLY A 54 -0.35 1.40 0.86
CA GLY A 54 1.11 1.48 0.88
C GLY A 54 1.64 2.52 1.85
N SER A 55 2.90 2.38 2.24
CA SER A 55 3.66 3.47 2.88
C SER A 55 3.70 4.69 1.95
N ASN A 56 3.70 5.90 2.51
CA ASN A 56 3.84 7.18 1.77
C ASN A 56 5.22 7.33 1.08
N SER A 57 6.09 6.34 1.18
CA SER A 57 7.40 6.31 0.56
C SER A 57 7.37 5.63 -0.82
N THR A 58 7.76 6.37 -1.86
CA THR A 58 7.96 5.86 -3.23
C THR A 58 9.28 5.11 -3.34
N VAL A 59 9.33 3.89 -2.82
CA VAL A 59 10.52 3.02 -2.89
C VAL A 59 10.23 1.73 -3.65
N CYS A 60 11.21 1.28 -4.44
CA CYS A 60 11.19 -0.02 -5.07
C CYS A 60 11.50 -1.10 -4.02
N ARG A 61 10.48 -1.84 -3.60
CA ARG A 61 10.64 -2.98 -2.68
C ARG A 61 10.80 -4.26 -3.49
N ARG A 62 11.95 -4.92 -3.33
CA ARG A 62 12.25 -6.22 -3.93
C ARG A 62 12.16 -7.30 -2.86
N TYR A 63 11.42 -8.36 -3.15
CA TYR A 63 11.28 -9.52 -2.27
C TYR A 63 11.98 -10.74 -2.88
N LYS A 64 12.71 -11.46 -2.03
CA LYS A 64 13.29 -12.77 -2.35
C LYS A 64 12.65 -13.79 -1.43
N THR A 65 12.14 -14.86 -2.02
CA THR A 65 11.45 -15.95 -1.34
C THR A 65 12.34 -17.19 -1.27
N SER A 66 12.00 -18.11 -0.37
CA SER A 66 12.70 -19.38 -0.18
C SER A 66 11.69 -20.48 0.15
N LEU A 67 11.99 -21.70 -0.28
CA LEU A 67 11.26 -22.92 0.10
C LEU A 67 11.78 -23.52 1.41
N ALA A 68 13.06 -23.30 1.71
CA ALA A 68 13.59 -23.55 3.04
C ALA A 68 13.11 -22.39 3.93
N GLY A 69 12.17 -22.67 4.83
CA GLY A 69 11.89 -21.77 5.93
C GLY A 69 13.12 -21.64 6.83
N ASP A 70 13.30 -20.48 7.44
CA ASP A 70 14.31 -20.26 8.47
C ASP A 70 13.97 -21.00 9.78
#